data_AF-A0A937WZZ6-F1
#
_entry.id   AF-A0A937WZZ6-F1
#
_cell.length_a   1.000
_cell.length_b   1.000
_cell.length_c   1.000
_cell.angle_alpha   90.00
_cell.angle_beta   90.00
_cell.angle_gamma   90.00
#
_symmetry.space_group_name_H-M   'P 1'
#
loop_
_entity.id
_entity.type
_entity.pdbx_description
1 polymer ?
#
loop_
_entity_poly.entity_id
_entity_poly.type
_entity_poly.pdbx_seq_one_letter_code
_entity_poly.pdbx_strand_id
1 'polypeptide(L)'
;MWVEDDRLLHTCTCPVGQGEGLCKHGAAVGLYWLNEHGAGSPVPGINQPPDDPLKTVTTYLSMQDRSALVDLMLERAREDHRFYTWLLFRSVRQRDRTVDQKRFRQYIELTLSEGVASASCSEALEAVVQALAGLLRDRYVGGALPLTEYTIEYIQGVAKPVDEDDVTVSACLDRLEDTHLRACRAVRPNPEELAAKLLEWRLNPQWEMFRDVLAVYGEVLGDEGRNVYHARAVHQWEQEPDLGPGDPAPDRYGRRFRLAYIVEAATIHNNDLEARIAVRKKDLTQPSSFLSIAELYRDAGHDEQALAWAERGAEAFSGRLDPRLRDFLIHAYQTRGRHEDAAKLLRR
;
A
#
# COMPACT_ATOMS: atom_id res chain seq x y z
N MET A 1 6.85 22.94 -40.36
CA MET A 1 7.42 24.10 -39.65
C MET A 1 8.09 24.97 -40.68
N TRP A 2 7.88 26.27 -40.66
CA TRP A 2 8.39 27.21 -41.65
C TRP A 2 8.62 28.59 -41.01
N VAL A 3 9.32 29.48 -41.70
CA VAL A 3 9.56 30.85 -41.24
C VAL A 3 8.71 31.81 -42.08
N GLU A 4 8.03 32.73 -41.41
CA GLU A 4 7.24 33.79 -42.01
C GLU A 4 7.36 35.03 -41.11
N ASP A 5 7.63 36.21 -41.66
CA ASP A 5 7.83 37.47 -40.93
C ASP A 5 8.80 37.36 -39.72
N ASP A 6 9.96 36.72 -39.92
CA ASP A 6 10.96 36.44 -38.86
C ASP A 6 10.41 35.64 -37.66
N ARG A 7 9.28 34.95 -37.82
CA ARG A 7 8.70 34.06 -36.81
C ARG A 7 8.70 32.61 -37.30
N LEU A 8 9.03 31.71 -36.38
CA LEU A 8 8.95 30.27 -36.63
C LEU A 8 7.52 29.79 -36.38
N LEU A 9 6.85 29.35 -37.43
CA LEU A 9 5.50 28.81 -37.39
C LEU A 9 5.52 27.27 -37.49
N HIS A 10 4.61 26.62 -36.77
CA HIS A 10 4.46 25.17 -36.78
C HIS A 10 2.98 24.77 -36.94
N THR A 11 2.76 23.64 -37.60
CA THR A 11 1.47 22.94 -37.60
C THR A 11 1.72 21.48 -37.24
N CYS A 12 0.86 20.94 -36.38
CA CYS A 12 0.91 19.52 -36.03
C CYS A 12 -0.52 19.03 -35.82
N THR A 13 -0.81 17.81 -36.29
CA THR A 13 -2.14 17.19 -36.17
C THR A 13 -2.40 16.56 -34.80
N CYS A 14 -1.48 16.69 -33.84
CA CYS A 14 -1.68 16.16 -32.48
C CYS A 14 -2.56 17.08 -31.63
N PRO A 15 -3.25 16.58 -30.59
CA PRO A 15 -4.20 17.36 -29.80
C PRO A 15 -3.60 18.64 -29.20
N VAL A 16 -2.33 18.60 -28.79
CA VAL A 16 -1.60 19.76 -28.24
C VAL A 16 -1.18 20.74 -29.34
N GLY A 17 -0.85 20.25 -30.52
CA GLY A 17 -0.40 21.05 -31.65
C GLY A 17 -1.52 21.71 -32.45
N GLN A 18 -2.78 21.35 -32.17
CA GLN A 18 -3.97 22.05 -32.66
C GLN A 18 -4.38 23.23 -31.76
N GLY A 19 -3.77 23.39 -30.57
CA GLY A 19 -3.88 24.59 -29.73
C GLY A 19 -2.78 25.62 -30.02
N GLU A 20 -2.74 26.72 -29.27
CA GLU A 20 -1.80 27.84 -29.50
C GLU A 20 -0.33 27.57 -29.08
N GLY A 21 0.01 26.33 -28.71
CA GLY A 21 1.33 25.97 -28.15
C GLY A 21 2.22 25.13 -29.06
N LEU A 22 3.55 25.23 -28.87
CA LEU A 22 4.52 24.33 -29.50
C LEU A 22 4.48 22.94 -28.85
N CYS A 23 3.97 21.95 -29.58
CA CYS A 23 3.95 20.57 -29.09
C CYS A 23 5.34 19.92 -29.13
N LYS A 24 5.55 18.86 -28.35
CA LYS A 24 6.80 18.08 -28.32
C LYS A 24 7.27 17.59 -29.70
N HIS A 25 6.34 17.30 -30.62
CA HIS A 25 6.70 16.88 -31.98
C HIS A 25 7.23 18.06 -32.81
N GLY A 26 6.64 19.25 -32.65
CA GLY A 26 7.17 20.49 -33.22
C GLY A 26 8.57 20.78 -32.69
N ALA A 27 8.75 20.71 -31.36
CA ALA A 27 10.08 20.86 -30.74
C ALA A 27 11.10 19.83 -31.27
N ALA A 28 10.71 18.57 -31.41
CA ALA A 28 11.59 17.51 -31.93
C ALA A 28 12.04 17.77 -33.38
N VAL A 29 11.15 18.25 -34.25
CA VAL A 29 11.50 18.61 -35.63
C VAL A 29 12.46 19.82 -35.66
N GLY A 30 12.26 20.79 -34.75
CA GLY A 30 13.13 21.96 -34.65
C GLY A 30 14.53 21.60 -34.18
N LEU A 31 14.63 20.72 -33.17
CA LEU A 31 15.90 20.18 -32.69
C LEU A 31 16.61 19.34 -33.75
N TYR A 32 15.87 18.52 -34.51
CA TYR A 32 16.44 17.76 -35.62
C TYR A 32 16.99 18.68 -36.72
N TRP A 33 16.25 19.73 -37.09
CA TRP A 33 16.69 20.69 -38.09
C TRP A 33 17.94 21.46 -37.64
N LEU A 34 17.98 21.92 -36.38
CA LEU A 34 19.17 22.56 -35.79
C LEU A 34 20.39 21.63 -35.78
N ASN A 35 20.17 20.33 -35.57
CA ASN A 35 21.23 19.34 -35.58
C ASN A 35 21.77 19.08 -37.00
N GLU A 36 20.92 19.14 -38.03
CA GLU A 36 21.31 18.91 -39.43
C GLU A 36 21.85 20.16 -40.13
N HIS A 37 21.37 21.36 -39.76
CA HIS A 37 21.62 22.62 -40.49
C HIS A 37 22.29 23.72 -39.64
N GLY A 38 22.57 23.47 -38.36
CA GLY A 38 23.32 24.37 -37.47
C GLY A 38 24.81 24.44 -37.82
N ALA A 39 25.15 24.91 -39.02
CA ALA A 39 26.52 25.13 -39.46
C ALA A 39 27.07 26.46 -38.92
N GLY A 40 27.57 26.44 -37.68
CA GLY A 40 28.66 27.32 -37.28
C GLY A 40 29.98 26.69 -37.74
N SER A 41 30.83 27.47 -38.44
CA SER A 41 32.11 27.01 -39.00
C SER A 41 32.96 26.18 -38.02
N PRO A 42 33.62 25.10 -38.47
CA PRO A 42 34.36 24.22 -37.58
C PRO A 42 35.64 24.91 -37.07
N VAL A 43 35.72 25.11 -35.76
CA VAL A 43 36.98 25.35 -35.06
C VAL A 43 37.75 24.03 -35.04
N PRO A 44 39.02 23.96 -35.49
CA PRO A 44 39.77 22.71 -35.48
C PRO A 44 40.03 22.28 -34.04
N GLY A 45 39.45 21.16 -33.61
CA GLY A 45 39.76 20.53 -32.32
C GLY A 45 38.59 20.00 -31.49
N ILE A 46 37.33 20.25 -31.87
CA ILE A 46 36.16 19.85 -31.06
C ILE A 46 35.23 18.98 -31.89
N ASN A 47 35.72 17.80 -32.30
CA ASN A 47 34.88 16.74 -32.90
C ASN A 47 35.04 15.44 -32.11
N GLN A 48 34.87 15.54 -30.80
CA GLN A 48 34.45 14.40 -30.00
C GLN A 48 33.14 14.79 -29.33
N PRO A 49 32.06 13.98 -29.43
CA PRO A 49 30.94 14.15 -28.53
C PRO A 49 31.50 14.20 -27.10
N PRO A 50 31.01 15.10 -26.22
CA PRO A 50 31.52 15.16 -24.86
C PRO A 50 31.53 13.75 -24.29
N ASP A 51 32.70 13.30 -23.81
CA ASP A 51 32.84 11.96 -23.24
C ASP A 51 31.68 11.75 -22.27
N ASP A 52 30.99 10.60 -22.42
CA ASP A 52 29.89 10.22 -21.53
C ASP A 52 30.27 10.57 -20.08
N PRO A 53 29.55 11.49 -19.41
CA PRO A 53 29.94 11.97 -18.09
C PRO A 53 30.16 10.84 -17.09
N LEU A 54 29.37 9.76 -17.19
CA LEU A 54 29.57 8.57 -16.35
C LEU A 54 30.84 7.83 -16.71
N LYS A 55 31.19 7.74 -18.00
CA LYS A 55 32.45 7.14 -18.48
C LYS A 55 33.68 7.95 -18.03
N THR A 56 33.59 9.27 -18.06
CA THR A 56 34.65 10.17 -17.57
C THR A 56 34.87 9.97 -16.07
N VAL A 57 33.79 10.01 -15.27
CA VAL A 57 33.84 9.77 -13.82
C VAL A 57 34.38 8.36 -13.52
N THR A 58 33.90 7.35 -14.22
CA THR A 58 34.36 5.96 -14.04
C THR A 58 35.84 5.79 -14.36
N THR A 59 36.32 6.45 -15.42
CA THR A 59 37.74 6.44 -15.80
C THR A 59 38.59 7.11 -14.73
N TYR A 60 38.18 8.29 -14.25
CA TYR A 60 38.86 8.98 -13.15
C TYR A 60 38.96 8.11 -11.89
N LEU A 61 37.84 7.53 -11.44
CA LEU A 61 37.79 6.67 -10.26
C LEU A 61 38.66 5.41 -10.42
N SER A 62 38.75 4.85 -11.63
CA SER A 62 39.56 3.66 -11.91
C SER A 62 41.07 3.93 -11.86
N MET A 63 41.50 5.19 -11.99
CA MET A 63 42.90 5.59 -11.89
C MET A 63 43.33 5.96 -10.47
N GLN A 64 42.39 6.09 -9.52
CA GLN A 64 42.70 6.43 -8.14
C GLN A 64 43.24 5.23 -7.37
N ASP A 65 44.10 5.50 -6.38
CA ASP A 65 44.50 4.48 -5.43
C ASP A 65 43.39 4.19 -4.39
N ARG A 66 43.58 3.11 -3.62
CA ARG A 66 42.59 2.69 -2.62
C ARG A 66 42.35 3.74 -1.53
N SER A 67 43.38 4.49 -1.12
CA SER A 67 43.23 5.49 -0.06
C SER A 67 42.37 6.64 -0.55
N ALA A 68 42.68 7.19 -1.73
CA ALA A 68 41.93 8.27 -2.35
C ALA A 68 40.46 7.90 -2.58
N LEU A 69 40.18 6.65 -2.99
CA LEU A 69 38.80 6.17 -3.11
C LEU A 69 38.08 6.08 -1.76
N VAL A 70 38.75 5.61 -0.70
CA VAL A 70 38.17 5.57 0.65
C VAL A 70 37.89 6.98 1.16
N ASP A 71 38.79 7.93 0.94
CA ASP A 71 38.63 9.31 1.37
C ASP A 71 37.45 9.99 0.65
N LEU A 72 37.31 9.81 -0.67
CA LEU A 72 36.15 10.31 -1.43
C LEU A 72 34.81 9.75 -0.89
N MET A 73 34.79 8.46 -0.53
CA MET A 73 33.58 7.84 0.06
C MET A 73 33.30 8.41 1.46
N LEU A 74 34.34 8.63 2.28
CA LEU A 74 34.18 9.20 3.63
C LEU A 74 33.80 10.68 3.59
N GLU A 75 34.28 11.45 2.63
CA GLU A 75 33.84 12.83 2.39
C GLU A 75 32.35 12.87 2.09
N ARG A 76 31.89 12.06 1.11
CA ARG A 76 30.47 11.95 0.81
C ARG A 76 29.65 11.51 2.02
N ALA A 77 30.16 10.60 2.83
CA ALA A 77 29.51 10.12 4.04
C ALA A 77 29.37 11.21 5.11
N ARG A 78 30.35 12.12 5.23
CA ARG A 78 30.24 13.26 6.17
C ARG A 78 29.15 14.24 5.77
N GLU A 79 28.89 14.39 4.48
CA GLU A 79 27.90 15.33 3.95
C GLU A 79 26.49 14.72 3.80
N ASP A 80 26.39 13.41 3.62
CA ASP A 80 25.13 12.69 3.45
C ASP A 80 25.00 11.57 4.46
N HIS A 81 24.15 11.83 5.46
CA HIS A 81 23.84 10.87 6.51
C HIS A 81 23.27 9.56 5.97
N ARG A 82 22.47 9.58 4.88
CA ARG A 82 21.95 8.34 4.27
C ARG A 82 23.07 7.54 3.63
N PHE A 83 24.02 8.20 2.98
CA PHE A 83 25.19 7.54 2.39
C PHE A 83 26.14 6.98 3.45
N TYR A 84 26.37 7.72 4.54
CA TYR A 84 27.09 7.22 5.70
C TYR A 84 26.44 5.97 6.28
N THR A 85 25.13 6.03 6.50
CA THR A 85 24.33 4.97 7.10
C THR A 85 24.30 3.74 6.16
N TRP A 86 24.24 3.94 4.83
CA TRP A 86 24.42 2.88 3.82
C TRP A 86 25.84 2.25 3.83
N LEU A 87 26.90 3.04 3.94
CA LEU A 87 28.28 2.54 4.05
C LEU A 87 28.48 1.75 5.34
N LEU A 88 27.93 2.25 6.45
CA LEU A 88 27.95 1.58 7.74
C LEU A 88 27.25 0.22 7.64
N PHE A 89 26.07 0.17 7.01
CA PHE A 89 25.37 -1.09 6.73
C PHE A 89 26.24 -2.06 5.91
N ARG A 90 26.89 -1.60 4.84
CA ARG A 90 27.78 -2.47 4.05
C ARG A 90 29.00 -2.94 4.83
N SER A 91 29.51 -2.13 5.76
CA SER A 91 30.63 -2.51 6.63
C SER A 91 30.25 -3.56 7.67
N VAL A 92 28.96 -3.64 8.03
CA VAL A 92 28.39 -4.57 9.00
C VAL A 92 28.32 -6.01 8.47
N ARG A 93 28.36 -6.19 7.15
CA ARG A 93 28.31 -7.51 6.52
C ARG A 93 29.61 -8.26 6.77
N GLN A 94 29.52 -9.34 7.53
CA GLN A 94 30.70 -10.14 7.88
C GLN A 94 30.97 -11.21 6.81
N ARG A 95 32.24 -11.67 6.76
CA ARG A 95 32.72 -12.67 5.78
C ARG A 95 32.07 -14.04 5.94
N ASP A 96 31.51 -14.33 7.11
CA ASP A 96 30.85 -15.58 7.47
C ASP A 96 29.34 -15.61 7.15
N ARG A 97 28.83 -14.61 6.40
CA ARG A 97 27.40 -14.42 6.12
C ARG A 97 26.54 -14.10 7.35
N THR A 98 27.15 -13.55 8.41
CA THR A 98 26.41 -12.95 9.53
C THR A 98 26.20 -11.45 9.32
N VAL A 99 25.15 -10.92 9.95
CA VAL A 99 24.83 -9.49 10.00
C VAL A 99 24.89 -9.06 11.45
N ASP A 100 25.57 -7.95 11.75
CA ASP A 100 25.43 -7.27 13.03
C ASP A 100 24.01 -6.66 13.11
N GLN A 101 23.07 -7.43 13.64
CA GLN A 101 21.67 -7.04 13.72
C GLN A 101 21.47 -5.76 14.53
N LYS A 102 22.30 -5.52 15.56
CA LYS A 102 22.18 -4.32 16.41
C LYS A 102 22.47 -3.07 15.58
N ARG A 103 23.57 -3.07 14.83
CA ARG A 103 23.90 -1.93 13.95
C ARG A 103 22.89 -1.76 12.82
N PHE A 104 22.32 -2.84 12.30
CA PHE A 104 21.26 -2.74 11.29
C PHE A 104 19.97 -2.14 11.87
N ARG A 105 19.57 -2.50 13.10
CA ARG A 105 18.43 -1.87 13.77
C ARG A 105 18.66 -0.37 13.95
N GLN A 106 19.85 0.05 14.35
CA GLN A 106 20.21 1.48 14.42
C GLN A 106 20.11 2.17 13.04
N TYR A 107 20.52 1.50 11.96
CA TYR A 107 20.33 1.98 10.59
C TYR A 107 18.85 2.21 10.27
N ILE A 108 17.97 1.26 10.62
CA ILE A 108 16.52 1.36 10.42
C ILE A 108 15.97 2.55 11.20
N GLU A 109 16.25 2.62 12.51
CA GLU A 109 15.75 3.68 13.38
C GLU A 109 16.18 5.06 12.89
N LEU A 110 17.47 5.26 12.59
CA LEU A 110 17.98 6.55 12.12
C LEU A 110 17.33 6.96 10.79
N THR A 111 17.33 6.06 9.81
CA THR A 111 16.78 6.34 8.48
C THR A 111 15.29 6.66 8.53
N LEU A 112 14.52 5.89 9.29
CA LEU A 112 13.07 6.06 9.37
C LEU A 112 12.64 7.20 10.30
N SER A 113 13.32 7.45 11.42
CA SER A 113 12.99 8.58 12.30
C SER A 113 13.19 9.95 11.62
N GLU A 114 14.24 10.09 10.82
CA GLU A 114 14.48 11.31 10.04
C GLU A 114 13.52 11.40 8.85
N GLY A 115 13.26 10.27 8.19
CA GLY A 115 12.51 10.22 6.93
C GLY A 115 11.00 10.27 7.10
N VAL A 116 10.44 9.46 8.01
CA VAL A 116 9.01 9.26 8.21
C VAL A 116 8.34 10.48 8.87
N ALA A 117 9.08 11.46 9.38
CA ALA A 117 8.51 12.72 9.87
C ALA A 117 8.55 13.85 8.82
N SER A 118 8.92 13.55 7.57
CA SER A 118 9.24 14.56 6.55
C SER A 118 8.65 14.19 5.19
N ALA A 119 8.73 15.11 4.21
CA ALA A 119 8.36 14.84 2.81
C ALA A 119 9.23 13.75 2.13
N SER A 120 10.22 13.18 2.82
CA SER A 120 11.13 12.15 2.30
C SER A 120 10.82 10.72 2.78
N CYS A 121 9.66 10.46 3.37
CA CYS A 121 9.32 9.14 3.91
C CYS A 121 9.45 8.00 2.89
N SER A 122 8.97 8.20 1.66
CA SER A 122 9.09 7.21 0.59
C SER A 122 10.55 6.85 0.29
N GLU A 123 11.45 7.84 0.28
CA GLU A 123 12.89 7.63 0.06
C GLU A 123 13.53 6.86 1.22
N ALA A 124 13.14 7.18 2.46
CA ALA A 124 13.64 6.49 3.64
C ALA A 124 13.16 5.03 3.71
N LEU A 125 11.88 4.79 3.45
CA LEU A 125 11.32 3.45 3.34
C LEU A 125 12.01 2.67 2.22
N GLU A 126 12.18 3.27 1.04
CA GLU A 126 12.84 2.61 -0.08
C GLU A 126 14.29 2.23 0.24
N ALA A 127 15.04 3.11 0.91
CA ALA A 127 16.41 2.82 1.32
C ALA A 127 16.49 1.61 2.26
N VAL A 128 15.60 1.54 3.26
CA VAL A 128 15.53 0.41 4.21
C VAL A 128 15.08 -0.88 3.52
N VAL A 129 14.03 -0.82 2.71
CA VAL A 129 13.52 -1.98 1.96
C VAL A 129 14.58 -2.53 1.02
N GLN A 130 15.30 -1.67 0.31
CA GLN A 130 16.39 -2.09 -0.56
C GLN A 130 17.56 -2.73 0.21
N ALA A 131 17.88 -2.22 1.41
CA ALA A 131 18.89 -2.83 2.28
C ALA A 131 18.49 -4.24 2.74
N LEU A 132 17.23 -4.42 3.18
CA LEU A 132 16.67 -5.71 3.58
C LEU A 132 16.61 -6.70 2.40
N ALA A 133 16.14 -6.27 1.23
CA ALA A 133 16.11 -7.09 0.02
C ALA A 133 17.53 -7.51 -0.42
N GLY A 134 18.52 -6.65 -0.17
CA GLY A 134 19.94 -6.95 -0.35
C GLY A 134 20.42 -8.11 0.53
N LEU A 135 19.98 -8.18 1.79
CA LEU A 135 20.33 -9.30 2.69
C LEU A 135 19.86 -10.65 2.13
N LEU A 136 18.62 -10.72 1.62
CA LEU A 136 18.09 -11.93 1.00
C LEU A 136 18.84 -12.31 -0.27
N ARG A 137 19.10 -11.33 -1.14
CA ARG A 137 19.86 -11.53 -2.39
C ARG A 137 21.24 -12.13 -2.12
N ASP A 138 21.88 -11.65 -1.06
CA ASP A 138 23.23 -12.05 -0.70
C ASP A 138 23.27 -13.26 0.26
N ARG A 139 22.12 -13.89 0.50
CA ARG A 139 21.92 -15.11 1.32
C ARG A 139 22.27 -14.94 2.81
N TYR A 140 22.06 -13.75 3.38
CA TYR A 140 22.14 -13.48 4.82
C TYR A 140 20.80 -13.83 5.51
N VAL A 141 20.34 -15.07 5.33
CA VAL A 141 18.98 -15.51 5.69
C VAL A 141 18.68 -15.37 7.19
N GLY A 142 19.66 -15.68 8.06
CA GLY A 142 19.48 -15.62 9.52
C GLY A 142 19.29 -14.21 10.10
N GLY A 143 19.66 -13.16 9.37
CA GLY A 143 19.40 -11.77 9.75
C GLY A 143 18.18 -11.17 9.05
N ALA A 144 17.82 -11.65 7.86
CA ALA A 144 16.81 -11.02 7.02
C ALA A 144 15.42 -11.03 7.67
N LEU A 145 14.92 -12.19 8.14
CA LEU A 145 13.61 -12.26 8.78
C LEU A 145 13.48 -11.35 10.01
N PRO A 146 14.32 -11.48 11.07
CA PRO A 146 14.15 -10.68 12.28
C PRO A 146 14.35 -9.17 12.03
N LEU A 147 15.16 -8.78 11.04
CA LEU A 147 15.31 -7.36 10.69
C LEU A 147 14.10 -6.83 9.92
N THR A 148 13.49 -7.63 9.03
CA THR A 148 12.26 -7.24 8.35
C THR A 148 11.08 -7.15 9.32
N GLU A 149 10.92 -8.13 10.23
CA GLU A 149 9.88 -8.07 11.28
C GLU A 149 10.06 -6.83 12.15
N TYR A 150 11.29 -6.54 12.57
CA TYR A 150 11.60 -5.34 13.34
C TYR A 150 11.30 -4.04 12.56
N THR A 151 11.57 -3.98 11.25
CA THR A 151 11.18 -2.82 10.42
C THR A 151 9.67 -2.63 10.38
N ILE A 152 8.90 -3.72 10.22
CA ILE A 152 7.43 -3.67 10.24
C ILE A 152 6.94 -3.10 11.58
N GLU A 153 7.42 -3.65 12.70
CA GLU A 153 7.07 -3.20 14.04
C GLU A 153 7.43 -1.73 14.27
N TYR A 154 8.62 -1.31 13.82
CA TYR A 154 9.06 0.07 13.93
C TYR A 154 8.13 1.02 13.16
N ILE A 155 7.85 0.74 11.88
CA ILE A 155 6.94 1.56 11.06
C ILE A 155 5.57 1.63 11.72
N GLN A 156 5.05 0.49 12.17
CA GLN A 156 3.75 0.39 12.84
C GLN A 156 3.65 1.12 14.18
N GLY A 157 4.78 1.49 14.78
CA GLY A 157 4.86 2.31 15.99
C GLY A 157 5.04 3.81 15.71
N VAL A 158 5.31 4.20 14.47
CA VAL A 158 5.52 5.61 14.07
C VAL A 158 4.26 6.15 13.39
N ALA A 159 3.85 7.35 13.80
CA ALA A 159 2.69 8.02 13.22
C ALA A 159 2.92 8.35 11.73
N LYS A 160 1.93 8.03 10.90
CA LYS A 160 1.91 8.38 9.47
C LYS A 160 1.80 9.91 9.30
N PRO A 161 2.60 10.54 8.41
CA PRO A 161 2.48 11.98 8.13
C PRO A 161 1.19 12.35 7.42
N VAL A 162 0.80 13.62 7.58
CA VAL A 162 -0.46 14.18 7.08
C VAL A 162 -0.45 14.41 5.56
N ASP A 163 0.70 14.75 4.97
CA ASP A 163 0.82 15.29 3.61
C ASP A 163 1.50 14.33 2.61
N GLU A 164 1.54 13.03 2.88
CA GLU A 164 2.25 12.09 2.01
C GLU A 164 1.44 11.59 0.81
N ASP A 165 2.10 11.56 -0.35
CA ASP A 165 1.63 10.88 -1.55
C ASP A 165 1.48 9.37 -1.27
N ASP A 166 0.27 9.00 -0.89
CA ASP A 166 -0.12 7.67 -0.40
C ASP A 166 0.30 6.54 -1.35
N VAL A 167 0.37 6.83 -2.66
CA VAL A 167 0.73 5.84 -3.69
C VAL A 167 2.18 5.39 -3.58
N THR A 168 3.14 6.31 -3.42
CA THR A 168 4.57 5.97 -3.40
C THR A 168 4.93 5.23 -2.11
N VAL A 169 4.35 5.68 -1.00
CA VAL A 169 4.52 5.06 0.31
C VAL A 169 3.89 3.67 0.34
N SER A 170 2.66 3.51 -0.16
CA SER A 170 2.02 2.18 -0.32
C SER A 170 2.91 1.24 -1.12
N ALA A 171 3.49 1.69 -2.23
CA ALA A 171 4.39 0.85 -3.03
C ALA A 171 5.65 0.39 -2.25
N CYS A 172 6.17 1.23 -1.35
CA CYS A 172 7.29 0.84 -0.49
C CYS A 172 6.87 -0.20 0.56
N LEU A 173 5.68 -0.03 1.15
CA LEU A 173 5.11 -0.99 2.12
C LEU A 173 4.82 -2.34 1.46
N ASP A 174 4.27 -2.35 0.25
CA ASP A 174 4.04 -3.57 -0.53
C ASP A 174 5.37 -4.32 -0.80
N ARG A 175 6.45 -3.57 -1.11
CA ARG A 175 7.81 -4.15 -1.25
C ARG A 175 8.39 -4.66 0.07
N LEU A 176 8.07 -4.01 1.19
CA LEU A 176 8.46 -4.49 2.52
C LEU A 176 7.75 -5.81 2.84
N GLU A 177 6.45 -5.92 2.55
CA GLU A 177 5.68 -7.15 2.71
C GLU A 177 6.19 -8.29 1.81
N ASP A 178 6.55 -8.01 0.55
CA ASP A 178 7.20 -9.00 -0.33
C ASP A 178 8.55 -9.47 0.25
N THR A 179 9.35 -8.53 0.75
CA THR A 179 10.64 -8.83 1.38
C THR A 179 10.45 -9.73 2.61
N HIS A 180 9.43 -9.45 3.43
CA HIS A 180 9.07 -10.28 4.57
C HIS A 180 8.65 -11.68 4.14
N LEU A 181 7.71 -11.80 3.18
CA LEU A 181 7.26 -13.10 2.66
C LEU A 181 8.44 -13.94 2.12
N ARG A 182 9.37 -13.33 1.38
CA ARG A 182 10.56 -14.00 0.87
C ARG A 182 11.48 -14.46 2.00
N ALA A 183 11.63 -13.65 3.05
CA ALA A 183 12.36 -14.06 4.25
C ALA A 183 11.67 -15.25 4.96
N CYS A 184 10.34 -15.22 5.10
CA CYS A 184 9.59 -16.34 5.69
C CYS A 184 9.71 -17.61 4.85
N ARG A 185 9.68 -17.52 3.51
CA ARG A 185 9.90 -18.69 2.63
C ARG A 185 11.29 -19.30 2.79
N ALA A 186 12.31 -18.47 3.01
CA ALA A 186 13.69 -18.91 3.19
C ALA A 186 13.95 -19.52 4.59
N VAL A 187 13.39 -18.91 5.63
CA VAL A 187 13.59 -19.33 7.04
C VAL A 187 12.62 -20.45 7.44
N ARG A 188 11.40 -20.46 6.89
CA ARG A 188 10.26 -21.30 7.31
C ARG A 188 10.00 -21.17 8.83
N PRO A 189 9.57 -19.98 9.30
CA PRO A 189 9.26 -19.77 10.71
C PRO A 189 8.09 -20.66 11.17
N ASN A 190 7.91 -20.78 12.49
CA ASN A 190 6.74 -21.47 13.04
C ASN A 190 5.45 -20.83 12.50
N PRO A 191 4.54 -21.62 11.88
CA PRO A 191 3.36 -21.08 11.20
C PRO A 191 2.35 -20.45 12.17
N GLU A 192 2.25 -20.93 13.41
CA GLU A 192 1.34 -20.38 14.43
C GLU A 192 1.85 -19.03 14.97
N GLU A 193 3.16 -18.93 15.23
CA GLU A 193 3.79 -17.67 15.66
C GLU A 193 3.69 -16.61 14.55
N LEU A 194 3.94 -17.00 13.30
CA LEU A 194 3.78 -16.12 12.15
C LEU A 194 2.32 -15.66 11.98
N ALA A 195 1.35 -16.58 12.13
CA ALA A 195 -0.07 -16.25 12.07
C ALA A 195 -0.47 -15.22 13.14
N ALA A 196 0.03 -15.38 14.37
CA ALA A 196 -0.24 -14.44 15.46
C ALA A 196 0.30 -13.04 15.15
N LYS A 197 1.56 -12.93 14.68
CA LYS A 197 2.17 -11.65 14.28
C LYS A 197 1.43 -10.98 13.14
N LEU A 198 1.12 -11.72 12.07
CA LEU A 198 0.42 -11.17 10.90
C LEU A 198 -0.99 -10.67 11.27
N LEU A 199 -1.68 -11.33 12.20
CA LEU A 199 -2.97 -10.84 12.70
C LEU A 199 -2.80 -9.55 13.50
N GLU A 200 -1.83 -9.48 14.41
CA GLU A 200 -1.53 -8.27 15.18
C GLU A 200 -1.22 -7.08 14.26
N TRP A 201 -0.32 -7.28 13.29
CA TRP A 201 0.05 -6.25 12.33
C TRP A 201 -1.11 -5.85 11.42
N ARG A 202 -1.96 -6.80 11.00
CA ARG A 202 -3.17 -6.49 10.24
C ARG A 202 -4.15 -5.65 11.04
N LEU A 203 -4.26 -5.88 12.34
CA LEU A 203 -5.22 -5.15 13.18
C LEU A 203 -4.72 -3.76 13.60
N ASN A 204 -3.45 -3.43 13.37
CA ASN A 204 -2.92 -2.09 13.61
C ASN A 204 -3.44 -1.09 12.54
N PRO A 205 -4.12 0.01 12.95
CA PRO A 205 -4.73 0.93 12.01
C PRO A 205 -3.79 1.96 11.40
N GLN A 206 -2.58 2.15 11.94
CA GLN A 206 -1.71 3.27 11.58
C GLN A 206 -1.23 3.22 10.12
N TRP A 207 -0.99 2.01 9.62
CA TRP A 207 -0.50 1.77 8.27
C TRP A 207 -1.37 0.72 7.60
N GLU A 208 -1.74 0.95 6.34
CA GLU A 208 -2.56 0.00 5.58
C GLU A 208 -1.75 -1.19 5.06
N MET A 209 -1.22 -1.99 5.98
CA MET A 209 -0.42 -3.16 5.69
C MET A 209 -1.25 -4.45 5.83
N PHE A 210 -0.75 -5.53 5.23
CA PHE A 210 -1.22 -6.90 5.38
C PHE A 210 -2.68 -7.11 4.97
N ARG A 211 -3.17 -6.40 3.95
CA ARG A 211 -4.60 -6.39 3.57
C ARG A 211 -5.18 -7.79 3.36
N ASP A 212 -4.47 -8.64 2.63
CA ASP A 212 -4.90 -9.99 2.25
C ASP A 212 -3.95 -11.09 2.76
N VAL A 213 -3.70 -11.13 4.08
CA VAL A 213 -2.75 -12.06 4.73
C VAL A 213 -2.83 -13.48 4.18
N LEU A 214 -4.03 -14.07 4.15
CA LEU A 214 -4.17 -15.48 3.79
C LEU A 214 -3.94 -15.75 2.30
N ALA A 215 -4.23 -14.77 1.44
CA ALA A 215 -3.95 -14.88 0.01
C ALA A 215 -2.44 -14.82 -0.27
N VAL A 216 -1.71 -13.99 0.49
CA VAL A 216 -0.27 -13.73 0.28
C VAL A 216 0.62 -14.72 1.03
N TYR A 217 0.29 -15.03 2.29
CA TYR A 217 1.08 -15.86 3.21
C TYR A 217 0.57 -17.30 3.34
N GLY A 218 -0.56 -17.65 2.71
CA GLY A 218 -1.21 -18.96 2.88
C GLY A 218 -0.31 -20.17 2.64
N GLU A 219 0.62 -20.08 1.67
CA GLU A 219 1.62 -21.14 1.39
C GLU A 219 2.61 -21.33 2.55
N VAL A 220 3.06 -20.24 3.17
CA VAL A 220 4.03 -20.29 4.29
C VAL A 220 3.35 -20.70 5.58
N LEU A 221 2.10 -20.27 5.78
CA LEU A 221 1.29 -20.61 6.95
C LEU A 221 0.84 -22.07 6.97
N GLY A 222 0.62 -22.67 5.80
CA GLY A 222 0.00 -24.00 5.70
C GLY A 222 -1.39 -24.03 6.35
N ASP A 223 -1.92 -25.23 6.59
CA ASP A 223 -3.24 -25.37 7.25
C ASP A 223 -3.21 -24.96 8.72
N GLU A 224 -2.13 -25.29 9.43
CA GLU A 224 -1.94 -25.00 10.85
C GLU A 224 -1.97 -23.48 11.12
N GLY A 225 -1.12 -22.70 10.45
CA GLY A 225 -1.08 -21.26 10.61
C GLY A 225 -2.36 -20.57 10.16
N ARG A 226 -3.00 -21.05 9.09
CA ARG A 226 -4.31 -20.52 8.63
C ARG A 226 -5.41 -20.73 9.67
N ASN A 227 -5.45 -21.92 10.28
CA ASN A 227 -6.41 -22.22 11.34
C ASN A 227 -6.17 -21.35 12.57
N VAL A 228 -4.91 -21.15 12.98
CA VAL A 228 -4.56 -20.27 14.11
C VAL A 228 -4.93 -18.81 13.82
N TYR A 229 -4.66 -18.32 12.60
CA TYR A 229 -5.03 -16.96 12.18
C TYR A 229 -6.54 -16.72 12.33
N HIS A 230 -7.35 -17.64 11.78
CA HIS A 230 -8.81 -17.55 11.86
C HIS A 230 -9.33 -17.70 13.28
N ALA A 231 -8.88 -18.71 14.03
CA ALA A 231 -9.34 -18.95 15.40
C ALA A 231 -9.06 -17.74 16.31
N ARG A 232 -7.89 -17.11 16.17
CA ARG A 232 -7.54 -15.90 16.92
C ARG A 232 -8.41 -14.71 16.52
N ALA A 233 -8.68 -14.53 15.22
CA ALA A 233 -9.56 -13.46 14.75
C ALA A 233 -11.00 -13.64 15.26
N VAL A 234 -11.54 -14.85 15.21
CA VAL A 234 -12.87 -15.19 15.76
C VAL A 234 -12.92 -14.92 17.26
N HIS A 235 -11.93 -15.39 18.01
CA HIS A 235 -11.86 -15.18 19.46
C HIS A 235 -11.82 -13.69 19.84
N GLN A 236 -11.03 -12.88 19.14
CA GLN A 236 -11.02 -11.43 19.36
C GLN A 236 -12.35 -10.78 18.95
N TRP A 237 -13.01 -11.27 17.90
CA TRP A 237 -14.30 -10.74 17.45
C TRP A 237 -15.41 -11.04 18.44
N GLU A 238 -15.40 -12.22 19.06
CA GLU A 238 -16.35 -12.59 20.11
C GLU A 238 -16.29 -11.62 21.30
N GLN A 239 -15.11 -11.08 21.62
CA GLN A 239 -14.90 -10.11 22.70
C GLN A 239 -15.33 -8.68 22.36
N GLU A 240 -15.54 -8.36 21.07
CA GLU A 240 -16.08 -7.04 20.69
C GLU A 240 -17.48 -6.83 21.29
N PRO A 241 -17.86 -5.60 21.67
CA PRO A 241 -19.23 -5.32 22.11
C PRO A 241 -20.19 -5.33 20.91
N ASP A 242 -21.44 -5.70 21.15
CA ASP A 242 -22.52 -5.45 20.20
C ASP A 242 -22.81 -3.95 20.17
N LEU A 243 -22.95 -3.37 18.97
CA LEU A 243 -23.31 -1.97 18.78
C LEU A 243 -24.67 -1.88 18.09
N GLY A 244 -25.54 -1.03 18.61
CA GLY A 244 -26.90 -0.83 18.14
C GLY A 244 -27.18 0.57 17.58
N PRO A 245 -28.40 0.80 17.10
CA PRO A 245 -28.85 2.13 16.68
C PRO A 245 -28.73 3.13 17.84
N GLY A 246 -27.99 4.23 17.61
CA GLY A 246 -27.79 5.29 18.60
C GLY A 246 -26.42 5.26 19.29
N ASP A 247 -25.70 4.14 19.20
CA ASP A 247 -24.31 4.07 19.65
C ASP A 247 -23.38 4.86 18.70
N PRO A 248 -22.23 5.35 19.20
CA PRO A 248 -21.21 5.95 18.36
C PRO A 248 -20.75 4.95 17.30
N ALA A 249 -20.77 5.36 16.04
CA ALA A 249 -20.23 4.53 14.97
C ALA A 249 -18.72 4.31 15.21
N PRO A 250 -18.23 3.07 15.05
CA PRO A 250 -16.80 2.80 15.18
C PRO A 250 -16.04 3.48 14.04
N ASP A 251 -14.72 3.61 14.22
CA ASP A 251 -13.84 4.09 13.16
C ASP A 251 -14.00 3.21 11.91
N ARG A 252 -14.31 3.85 10.78
CA ARG A 252 -14.73 3.20 9.53
C ARG A 252 -13.69 2.21 9.02
N TYR A 253 -12.42 2.54 9.20
CA TYR A 253 -11.29 1.70 8.80
C TYR A 253 -10.46 1.31 10.01
N GLY A 254 -11.08 1.19 11.19
CA GLY A 254 -10.43 0.87 12.44
C GLY A 254 -10.22 -0.63 12.65
N ARG A 255 -9.70 -1.00 13.83
CA ARG A 255 -9.46 -2.39 14.22
C ARG A 255 -10.72 -3.27 14.10
N ARG A 256 -11.87 -2.78 14.57
CA ARG A 256 -13.15 -3.50 14.53
C ARG A 256 -13.57 -3.86 13.10
N PHE A 257 -13.46 -2.92 12.16
CA PHE A 257 -13.76 -3.15 10.76
C PHE A 257 -12.86 -4.25 10.15
N ARG A 258 -11.54 -4.16 10.39
CA ARG A 258 -10.59 -5.16 9.89
C ARG A 258 -10.86 -6.55 10.45
N LEU A 259 -11.22 -6.63 11.74
CA LEU A 259 -11.56 -7.88 12.41
C LEU A 259 -12.84 -8.51 11.84
N ALA A 260 -13.91 -7.70 11.67
CA ALA A 260 -15.15 -8.13 11.05
C ALA A 260 -14.92 -8.69 9.64
N TYR A 261 -14.09 -8.01 8.83
CA TYR A 261 -13.74 -8.45 7.48
C TYR A 261 -13.05 -9.83 7.47
N ILE A 262 -12.09 -10.06 8.38
CA ILE A 262 -11.39 -11.35 8.48
C ILE A 262 -12.35 -12.47 8.87
N VAL A 263 -13.19 -12.24 9.88
CA VAL A 263 -14.13 -13.26 10.38
C VAL A 263 -15.21 -13.56 9.35
N GLU A 264 -15.75 -12.54 8.68
CA GLU A 264 -16.73 -12.74 7.61
C GLU A 264 -16.13 -13.50 6.42
N ALA A 265 -14.90 -13.22 6.01
CA ALA A 265 -14.23 -13.98 4.96
C ALA A 265 -14.14 -15.48 5.29
N ALA A 266 -13.90 -15.84 6.56
CA ALA A 266 -13.88 -17.23 7.01
C ALA A 266 -15.25 -17.93 6.84
N THR A 267 -16.34 -17.21 7.07
CA THR A 267 -17.70 -17.74 6.94
C THR A 267 -18.13 -17.95 5.47
N ILE A 268 -17.56 -17.18 4.54
CA ILE A 268 -17.78 -17.37 3.09
C ILE A 268 -17.19 -18.70 2.62
N HIS A 269 -15.99 -19.05 3.10
CA HIS A 269 -15.34 -20.32 2.73
C HIS A 269 -16.16 -21.55 3.10
N ASN A 270 -16.99 -21.47 4.15
CA ASN A 270 -17.85 -22.56 4.60
C ASN A 270 -19.30 -22.46 4.09
N ASN A 271 -19.62 -21.44 3.29
CA ASN A 271 -20.98 -21.10 2.85
C ASN A 271 -22.00 -21.01 4.01
N ASP A 272 -21.55 -20.50 5.17
CA ASP A 272 -22.39 -20.38 6.37
C ASP A 272 -23.06 -19.00 6.42
N LEU A 273 -24.28 -18.94 5.88
CA LEU A 273 -25.08 -17.71 5.83
C LEU A 273 -25.35 -17.14 7.23
N GLU A 274 -25.72 -17.98 8.19
CA GLU A 274 -26.10 -17.50 9.52
C GLU A 274 -24.88 -16.99 10.29
N ALA A 275 -23.70 -17.61 10.13
CA ALA A 275 -22.47 -17.07 10.68
C ALA A 275 -22.09 -15.72 10.05
N ARG A 276 -22.26 -15.55 8.73
CA ARG A 276 -22.07 -14.24 8.06
C ARG A 276 -22.98 -13.18 8.66
N ILE A 277 -24.25 -13.53 8.85
CA ILE A 277 -25.25 -12.63 9.42
C ILE A 277 -24.94 -12.33 10.89
N ALA A 278 -24.45 -13.29 11.67
CA ALA A 278 -24.03 -13.09 13.06
C ALA A 278 -22.90 -12.07 13.17
N VAL A 279 -21.93 -12.08 12.25
CA VAL A 279 -20.89 -11.04 12.18
C VAL A 279 -21.52 -9.67 11.93
N ARG A 280 -22.39 -9.54 10.92
CA ARG A 280 -23.05 -8.26 10.58
C ARG A 280 -23.96 -7.73 11.70
N LYS A 281 -24.64 -8.63 12.42
CA LYS A 281 -25.52 -8.30 13.56
C LYS A 281 -24.79 -7.60 14.71
N LYS A 282 -23.47 -7.79 14.82
CA LYS A 282 -22.66 -7.19 15.89
C LYS A 282 -22.54 -5.67 15.75
N ASP A 283 -22.77 -5.12 14.56
CA ASP A 283 -22.75 -3.68 14.33
C ASP A 283 -23.97 -3.22 13.52
N LEU A 284 -24.95 -2.68 14.25
CA LEU A 284 -26.19 -2.13 13.73
C LEU A 284 -26.24 -0.59 13.91
N THR A 285 -25.09 0.07 13.97
CA THR A 285 -25.01 1.53 14.20
C THR A 285 -25.54 2.36 13.01
N GLN A 286 -25.58 1.78 11.81
CA GLN A 286 -25.96 2.46 10.57
C GLN A 286 -27.16 1.79 9.86
N PRO A 287 -27.99 2.56 9.11
CA PRO A 287 -29.04 1.97 8.28
C PRO A 287 -28.52 0.94 7.26
N SER A 288 -27.33 1.20 6.72
CA SER A 288 -26.64 0.32 5.77
C SER A 288 -26.35 -1.07 6.35
N SER A 289 -26.14 -1.20 7.67
CA SER A 289 -25.96 -2.50 8.32
C SER A 289 -27.20 -3.38 8.18
N PHE A 290 -28.39 -2.82 8.37
CA PHE A 290 -29.66 -3.55 8.22
C PHE A 290 -29.91 -3.96 6.77
N LEU A 291 -29.64 -3.04 5.82
CA LEU A 291 -29.72 -3.34 4.39
C LEU A 291 -28.78 -4.50 4.02
N SER A 292 -27.53 -4.46 4.50
CA SER A 292 -26.56 -5.52 4.18
C SER A 292 -27.02 -6.91 4.65
N ILE A 293 -27.68 -7.00 5.81
CA ILE A 293 -28.26 -8.26 6.30
C ILE A 293 -29.47 -8.67 5.46
N ALA A 294 -30.33 -7.71 5.09
CA ALA A 294 -31.48 -7.99 4.22
C ALA A 294 -31.05 -8.51 2.85
N GLU A 295 -29.99 -7.93 2.26
CA GLU A 295 -29.42 -8.39 0.99
C GLU A 295 -28.86 -9.81 1.11
N LEU A 296 -28.16 -10.16 2.20
CA LEU A 296 -27.68 -11.52 2.43
C LEU A 296 -28.82 -12.55 2.45
N TYR A 297 -29.92 -12.26 3.14
CA TYR A 297 -31.08 -13.14 3.15
C TYR A 297 -31.74 -13.24 1.77
N ARG A 298 -31.92 -12.11 1.07
CA ARG A 298 -32.50 -12.08 -0.28
C ARG A 298 -31.67 -12.91 -1.26
N ASP A 299 -30.35 -12.72 -1.25
CA ASP A 299 -29.44 -13.41 -2.17
C ASP A 299 -29.41 -14.93 -1.90
N ALA A 300 -29.77 -15.36 -0.69
CA ALA A 300 -29.98 -16.75 -0.32
C ALA A 300 -31.43 -17.27 -0.55
N GLY A 301 -32.34 -16.45 -1.07
CA GLY A 301 -33.74 -16.80 -1.31
C GLY A 301 -34.64 -16.76 -0.07
N HIS A 302 -34.15 -16.22 1.05
CA HIS A 302 -34.89 -16.05 2.31
C HIS A 302 -35.62 -14.71 2.35
N ASP A 303 -36.55 -14.57 1.42
CA ASP A 303 -37.25 -13.33 1.11
C ASP A 303 -38.00 -12.73 2.33
N GLU A 304 -38.65 -13.54 3.16
CA GLU A 304 -39.36 -13.05 4.35
C GLU A 304 -38.41 -12.43 5.38
N GLN A 305 -37.29 -13.10 5.67
CA GLN A 305 -36.26 -12.61 6.57
C GLN A 305 -35.61 -11.33 6.01
N ALA A 306 -35.39 -11.28 4.70
CA ALA A 306 -34.86 -10.10 4.02
C ALA A 306 -35.75 -8.88 4.25
N LEU A 307 -37.07 -9.04 4.04
CA LEU A 307 -38.04 -7.98 4.29
C LEU A 307 -38.06 -7.56 5.77
N ALA A 308 -38.10 -8.52 6.69
CA ALA A 308 -38.14 -8.25 8.12
C ALA A 308 -36.92 -7.44 8.60
N TRP A 309 -35.72 -7.74 8.08
CA TRP A 309 -34.51 -6.96 8.39
C TRP A 309 -34.55 -5.54 7.83
N ALA A 310 -35.05 -5.38 6.61
CA ALA A 310 -35.20 -4.06 6.01
C ALA A 310 -36.23 -3.20 6.77
N GLU A 311 -37.36 -3.79 7.18
CA GLU A 311 -38.39 -3.12 8.00
C GLU A 311 -37.82 -2.67 9.35
N ARG A 312 -37.05 -3.54 10.04
CA ARG A 312 -36.36 -3.19 11.30
C ARG A 312 -35.39 -2.03 11.15
N GLY A 313 -34.65 -1.97 10.04
CA GLY A 313 -33.77 -0.85 9.74
C GLY A 313 -34.55 0.45 9.51
N ALA A 314 -35.66 0.40 8.78
CA ALA A 314 -36.48 1.58 8.54
C ALA A 314 -37.16 2.10 9.82
N GLU A 315 -37.53 1.21 10.74
CA GLU A 315 -38.04 1.57 12.05
C GLU A 315 -36.96 2.24 12.92
N ALA A 316 -35.79 1.58 13.05
CA ALA A 316 -34.66 2.07 13.85
C ALA A 316 -34.12 3.43 13.37
N PHE A 317 -34.28 3.74 12.09
CA PHE A 317 -33.76 4.96 11.46
C PHE A 317 -34.84 5.81 10.80
N SER A 318 -36.06 5.81 11.35
CA SER A 318 -37.23 6.47 10.78
C SER A 318 -37.07 7.96 10.40
N GLY A 319 -36.15 8.69 11.05
CA GLY A 319 -35.82 10.10 10.73
C GLY A 319 -34.65 10.30 9.75
N ARG A 320 -33.94 9.24 9.36
CA ARG A 320 -32.74 9.27 8.51
C ARG A 320 -32.66 8.02 7.61
N LEU A 321 -33.77 7.70 6.97
CA LEU A 321 -33.89 6.50 6.13
C LEU A 321 -32.92 6.58 4.94
N ASP A 322 -32.03 5.60 4.84
CA ASP A 322 -31.11 5.45 3.70
C ASP A 322 -31.92 5.24 2.39
N PRO A 323 -31.62 5.99 1.31
CA PRO A 323 -32.30 5.82 0.03
C PRO A 323 -32.28 4.38 -0.50
N ARG A 324 -31.16 3.67 -0.35
CA ARG A 324 -31.01 2.28 -0.80
C ARG A 324 -31.91 1.34 -0.01
N LEU A 325 -32.03 1.58 1.30
CA LEU A 325 -32.93 0.80 2.16
C LEU A 325 -34.40 1.09 1.82
N ARG A 326 -34.74 2.34 1.50
CA ARG A 326 -36.07 2.72 0.99
C ARG A 326 -36.39 1.98 -0.31
N ASP A 327 -35.46 2.01 -1.27
CA ASP A 327 -35.64 1.36 -2.57
C ASP A 327 -35.80 -0.16 -2.44
N PHE A 328 -34.99 -0.78 -1.57
CA PHE A 328 -35.11 -2.20 -1.22
C PHE A 328 -36.52 -2.53 -0.70
N LEU A 329 -37.04 -1.73 0.24
CA LEU A 329 -38.39 -1.94 0.81
C LEU A 329 -39.48 -1.73 -0.23
N ILE A 330 -39.39 -0.70 -1.06
CA ILE A 330 -40.38 -0.45 -2.14
C ILE A 330 -40.45 -1.66 -3.06
N HIS A 331 -39.31 -2.16 -3.51
CA HIS A 331 -39.25 -3.34 -4.37
C HIS A 331 -39.80 -4.59 -3.68
N ALA A 332 -39.42 -4.83 -2.42
CA ALA A 332 -39.88 -5.96 -1.63
C ALA A 332 -41.39 -5.93 -1.35
N TYR A 333 -41.98 -4.74 -1.17
CA TYR A 333 -43.42 -4.58 -1.01
C TYR A 333 -44.18 -4.77 -2.32
N GLN A 334 -43.68 -4.22 -3.43
CA GLN A 334 -44.31 -4.34 -4.74
C GLN A 334 -44.40 -5.81 -5.20
N THR A 335 -43.32 -6.56 -5.04
CA THR A 335 -43.25 -8.00 -5.40
C THR A 335 -44.24 -8.85 -4.60
N ARG A 336 -44.68 -8.38 -3.42
CA ARG A 336 -45.64 -9.06 -2.54
C ARG A 336 -47.05 -8.48 -2.59
N GLY A 337 -47.33 -7.55 -3.50
CA GLY A 337 -48.64 -6.89 -3.60
C GLY A 337 -48.96 -5.89 -2.47
N ARG A 338 -48.00 -5.53 -1.62
CA ARG A 338 -48.15 -4.54 -0.55
C ARG A 338 -48.03 -3.10 -1.09
N HIS A 339 -48.83 -2.76 -2.09
CA HIS A 339 -48.73 -1.50 -2.83
C HIS A 339 -48.94 -0.24 -1.97
N GLU A 340 -49.80 -0.32 -0.95
CA GLU A 340 -50.02 0.81 -0.04
C GLU A 340 -48.78 1.13 0.80
N ASP A 341 -48.05 0.10 1.25
CA ASP A 341 -46.83 0.29 2.04
C ASP A 341 -45.69 0.85 1.17
N ALA A 342 -45.57 0.39 -0.08
CA ALA A 342 -44.67 1.00 -1.06
C ALA A 342 -45.01 2.49 -1.30
N ALA A 343 -46.29 2.82 -1.44
CA ALA A 343 -46.74 4.20 -1.66
C ALA A 343 -46.45 5.13 -0.46
N LYS A 344 -46.51 4.62 0.78
CA LYS A 344 -46.13 5.38 1.98
C LYS A 344 -44.66 5.79 1.95
N LEU A 345 -43.78 4.92 1.46
CA LEU A 345 -42.34 5.19 1.38
C LEU A 345 -41.98 6.17 0.24
N LEU A 346 -42.75 6.22 -0.84
CA LEU A 346 -42.56 7.18 -1.93
C LEU A 346 -42.97 8.61 -1.58
N ARG A 347 -43.82 8.78 -0.55
CA ARG A 347 -44.35 10.09 -0.11
C ARG A 347 -43.50 10.73 1.00
N ARG A 348 -42.48 10.04 1.50
CA ARG A 348 -41.53 10.49 2.53
C ARG A 348 -40.17 10.78 1.93
#